data_AF-A0A947VT06-F1
#
_entry.id   AF-A0A947VT06-F1
#
_cell.length_a   1.000
_cell.length_b   1.000
_cell.length_c   1.000
_cell.angle_alpha   90.00
_cell.angle_beta   90.00
_cell.angle_gamma   90.00
#
_symmetry.space_group_name_H-M   'P 1'
#
loop_
_entity.id
_entity.type
_entity.pdbx_description
1 polymer ?
#
loop_
_entity_poly.entity_id
_entity_poly.type
_entity_poly.pdbx_seq_one_letter_code
_entity_poly.pdbx_strand_id
1 'polypeptide(L)'
;MSSEPKVKEVLLAELMLNTKLERYKIIPLIARWAHEIKNKEEFKNLPFDEQMDIAMRDVYSGKVSLEALAKLPPVVESLNTPNKKYPRKEIKDEKSKSK
;
A
#
# COMPACT_ATOMS: atom_id res chain seq x y z
N MET A 1 32.82 7.34 26.89
CA MET A 1 32.10 6.34 26.06
C MET A 1 30.76 6.95 25.67
N SER A 2 30.66 7.55 24.49
CA SER A 2 29.37 7.96 23.95
C SER A 2 28.62 6.71 23.50
N SER A 3 27.53 6.40 24.20
CA SER A 3 26.58 5.40 23.71
C SER A 3 25.74 6.06 22.65
N GLU A 4 26.02 5.78 21.38
CA GLU A 4 25.13 6.15 20.29
C GLU A 4 23.76 5.48 20.50
N PRO A 5 22.64 6.20 20.31
CA PRO A 5 21.33 5.59 20.45
C PRO A 5 21.17 4.55 19.34
N LYS A 6 21.06 3.27 19.74
CA LYS A 6 20.62 2.20 18.85
C LYS A 6 19.21 2.55 18.38
N VAL A 7 19.10 3.06 17.15
CA VAL A 7 17.81 3.24 16.48
C VAL A 7 17.17 1.86 16.39
N LYS A 8 16.18 1.61 17.25
CA LYS A 8 15.40 0.37 17.17
C LYS A 8 14.61 0.44 15.88
N GLU A 9 14.94 -0.40 14.92
CA GLU A 9 14.07 -0.61 13.75
C GLU A 9 12.71 -1.08 14.25
N VAL A 10 11.70 -0.22 14.09
CA VAL A 10 10.33 -0.55 14.47
C VAL A 10 9.76 -1.49 13.41
N LEU A 11 9.23 -2.63 13.86
CA LEU A 11 8.59 -3.58 12.97
C LEU A 11 7.30 -2.98 12.40
N LEU A 12 7.01 -3.24 11.13
CA LEU A 12 5.78 -2.75 10.49
C LEU A 12 4.53 -3.22 11.25
N ALA A 13 4.53 -4.47 11.73
CA ALA A 13 3.45 -5.00 12.55
C ALA A 13 3.21 -4.17 13.82
N GLU A 14 4.27 -3.68 14.46
CA GLU A 14 4.17 -2.82 15.64
C GLU A 14 3.57 -1.46 15.30
N LEU A 15 3.98 -0.86 14.18
CA LEU A 15 3.38 0.39 13.68
C LEU A 15 1.88 0.24 13.41
N MET A 16 1.47 -0.89 12.80
CA MET A 16 0.08 -1.18 12.51
C MET A 16 -0.79 -1.39 13.76
N LEU A 17 -0.23 -2.03 14.78
CA LEU A 17 -0.95 -2.30 16.04
C LEU A 17 -1.07 -1.05 16.92
N ASN A 18 -0.02 -0.22 16.94
CA ASN A 18 0.05 0.96 17.81
C ASN A 18 -0.50 2.25 17.18
N THR A 19 -0.97 2.19 15.93
CA THR A 19 -1.48 3.37 15.24
C THR A 19 -2.80 3.86 15.85
N LYS A 20 -2.91 5.19 16.02
CA LYS A 20 -4.18 5.85 16.37
C LYS A 20 -5.02 6.21 15.13
N LEU A 21 -4.50 5.90 13.95
CA LEU A 21 -5.12 6.27 12.68
C LEU A 21 -6.29 5.33 12.40
N GLU A 22 -7.38 5.89 11.86
CA GLU A 22 -8.54 5.08 11.49
C GLU A 22 -8.21 4.16 10.32
N ARG A 23 -8.17 2.84 10.60
CA ARG A 23 -7.76 1.81 9.64
C ARG A 23 -8.49 1.90 8.29
N TYR A 24 -9.80 2.12 8.30
CA TYR A 24 -10.58 2.21 7.07
C TYR A 24 -10.33 3.48 6.26
N LYS A 25 -9.93 4.58 6.90
CA LYS A 25 -9.59 5.84 6.23
C LYS A 25 -8.17 5.83 5.66
N ILE A 26 -7.26 5.11 6.30
CA ILE A 26 -5.84 5.13 5.91
C ILE A 26 -5.49 4.15 4.80
N ILE A 27 -6.22 3.03 4.68
CA ILE A 27 -5.97 2.03 3.62
C ILE A 27 -5.99 2.66 2.21
N PRO A 28 -6.99 3.49 1.83
CA PRO A 28 -6.96 4.18 0.54
C PRO A 28 -5.77 5.12 0.35
N LEU A 29 -5.30 5.77 1.43
CA LEU A 29 -4.14 6.67 1.40
C LEU A 29 -2.83 5.90 1.22
N ILE A 30 -2.71 4.74 1.87
CA ILE A 30 -1.59 3.81 1.67
C ILE A 30 -1.55 3.33 0.22
N ALA A 31 -2.69 2.90 -0.33
CA ALA A 31 -2.78 2.47 -1.72
C ALA A 31 -2.42 3.61 -2.69
N ARG A 32 -2.89 4.84 -2.42
CA ARG A 32 -2.53 6.03 -3.19
C ARG A 32 -1.03 6.29 -3.15
N TRP A 33 -0.40 6.15 -1.99
CA TRP A 33 1.03 6.36 -1.81
C TRP A 33 1.87 5.24 -2.44
N ALA A 34 1.44 3.99 -2.33
CA ALA A 34 2.09 2.86 -3.00
C ALA A 34 2.12 3.05 -4.53
N HIS A 35 1.05 3.63 -5.10
CA HIS A 35 1.03 3.99 -6.52
C HIS A 35 2.06 5.09 -6.86
N GLU A 36 2.27 6.08 -5.98
CA GLU A 36 3.33 7.08 -6.15
C GLU A 36 4.72 6.45 -6.02
N ILE A 37 4.94 5.58 -5.03
CA ILE A 37 6.20 4.84 -4.84
C ILE A 37 6.58 4.07 -6.10
N LYS A 38 5.63 3.32 -6.68
CA LYS A 38 5.83 2.55 -7.91
C LYS A 38 6.36 3.39 -9.08
N ASN A 39 6.02 4.66 -9.14
CA ASN A 39 6.42 5.56 -10.23
C ASN A 39 7.73 6.31 -9.97
N LYS A 40 8.30 6.22 -8.76
CA LYS A 40 9.60 6.83 -8.45
C LYS A 40 10.73 5.93 -8.95
N GLU A 41 11.70 6.53 -9.62
CA GLU A 41 12.88 5.80 -10.15
C GLU A 41 13.64 5.06 -9.04
N GLU A 42 13.67 5.58 -7.81
CA GLU A 42 14.30 4.96 -6.63
C GLU A 42 13.72 3.56 -6.30
N PHE A 43 12.43 3.32 -6.59
CA PHE A 43 11.73 2.11 -6.18
C PHE A 43 11.29 1.23 -7.37
N LYS A 44 11.61 1.63 -8.60
CA LYS A 44 11.15 1.00 -9.85
C LYS A 44 11.58 -0.46 -10.00
N ASN A 45 12.70 -0.84 -9.40
CA ASN A 45 13.23 -2.20 -9.45
C ASN A 45 12.75 -3.09 -8.30
N LEU A 46 12.03 -2.53 -7.33
CA LEU A 46 11.54 -3.29 -6.19
C LEU A 46 10.27 -4.07 -6.56
N PRO A 47 10.10 -5.29 -6.04
CA PRO A 47 8.83 -5.99 -6.03
C PRO A 47 7.69 -5.15 -5.43
N PHE A 48 6.46 -5.38 -5.87
CA PHE A 48 5.31 -4.57 -5.45
C PHE A 48 5.00 -4.71 -3.94
N ASP A 49 5.23 -5.88 -3.37
CA ASP A 49 5.12 -6.13 -1.93
C ASP A 49 6.12 -5.27 -1.13
N GLU A 50 7.37 -5.15 -1.59
CA GLU A 50 8.34 -4.24 -0.96
C GLU A 50 7.93 -2.78 -1.10
N GLN A 51 7.43 -2.36 -2.27
CA GLN A 51 6.89 -1.01 -2.48
C GLN A 51 5.72 -0.72 -1.53
N MET A 52 4.85 -1.72 -1.31
CA MET A 52 3.72 -1.61 -0.39
C MET A 52 4.20 -1.50 1.07
N ASP A 53 5.18 -2.29 1.47
CA ASP A 53 5.78 -2.22 2.81
C ASP A 53 6.39 -0.84 3.09
N ILE A 54 7.09 -0.26 2.11
CA ILE A 54 7.62 1.11 2.21
C ILE A 54 6.45 2.10 2.34
N ALA A 55 5.40 1.95 1.53
CA ALA A 55 4.24 2.84 1.59
C ALA A 55 3.58 2.82 2.97
N MET A 56 3.39 1.63 3.53
CA MET A 56 2.81 1.44 4.86
C MET A 56 3.70 2.05 5.94
N ARG A 57 5.01 1.81 5.89
CA ARG A 57 5.97 2.39 6.85
C ARG A 57 5.97 3.92 6.80
N ASP A 58 6.01 4.51 5.61
CA ASP A 58 5.99 5.96 5.43
C ASP A 58 4.72 6.58 6.04
N VAL A 59 3.57 5.94 5.80
CA VAL A 59 2.27 6.42 6.28
C VAL A 59 2.12 6.24 7.79
N TYR A 60 2.43 5.06 8.34
CA TYR A 60 2.26 4.81 9.77
C TYR A 60 3.31 5.52 10.64
N SER A 61 4.50 5.79 10.11
CA SER A 61 5.52 6.60 10.80
C SER A 61 5.24 8.10 10.73
N GLY A 62 4.29 8.55 9.90
CA GLY A 62 4.02 9.97 9.67
C GLY A 62 5.09 10.67 8.82
N LYS A 63 5.99 9.92 8.18
CA LYS A 63 6.97 10.46 7.22
C LYS A 63 6.29 11.16 6.04
N VAL A 64 5.07 10.73 5.70
CA VAL A 64 4.19 11.44 4.77
C VAL A 64 2.93 11.95 5.48
N SER A 65 2.52 13.17 5.13
CA SER A 65 1.30 13.77 5.67
C SER A 65 0.05 13.18 5.00
N LEU A 66 -0.91 12.75 5.81
CA LEU A 66 -2.20 12.24 5.33
C LEU A 66 -2.98 13.29 4.54
N GLU A 67 -2.88 14.56 4.93
CA GLU A 67 -3.52 15.67 4.20
C GLU A 67 -2.88 15.88 2.83
N ALA A 68 -1.56 15.72 2.72
CA ALA A 68 -0.87 15.80 1.44
C ALA A 68 -1.29 14.65 0.52
N LEU A 69 -1.41 13.43 1.06
CA LEU A 69 -1.88 12.28 0.29
C LEU A 69 -3.32 12.44 -0.19
N ALA A 70 -4.20 13.01 0.63
CA ALA A 70 -5.61 13.25 0.27
C ALA A 70 -5.77 14.30 -0.84
N LYS A 71 -4.81 15.21 -1.00
CA LYS A 71 -4.80 16.27 -2.04
C LYS A 71 -4.15 15.82 -3.34
N LEU A 72 -3.59 14.61 -3.40
CA LEU A 72 -2.98 14.11 -4.63
C LEU A 72 -4.04 13.99 -5.74
N PRO A 73 -3.67 14.25 -6.99
CA PRO A 73 -4.58 14.04 -8.11
C PRO A 73 -5.03 12.58 -8.15
N PRO A 74 -6.24 12.30 -8.66
CA PRO A 74 -6.68 10.93 -8.87
C PRO A 74 -5.67 10.18 -9.74
N VAL A 75 -5.51 8.89 -9.46
CA VAL A 75 -4.67 8.01 -10.30
C VAL A 75 -5.34 7.94 -11.67
N VAL A 76 -4.78 8.69 -12.63
CA VAL A 76 -5.17 8.55 -14.02
C VAL A 76 -4.47 7.28 -14.50
N GLU A 77 -5.21 6.18 -14.63
CA GLU A 77 -4.70 4.99 -15.31
C GLU A 77 -4.25 5.44 -16.69
N SER A 78 -2.94 5.50 -16.93
CA SER A 78 -2.46 5.84 -18.26
C SER A 78 -2.99 4.78 -19.22
N LEU A 79 -3.59 5.23 -20.32
CA LEU A 79 -4.14 4.39 -21.40
C LEU A 79 -3.12 3.39 -21.98
N ASN A 80 -1.84 3.51 -21.59
CA ASN A 80 -0.73 2.66 -21.95
C ASN A 80 -0.49 1.48 -20.99
N THR A 81 -1.29 1.30 -19.94
CA THR A 81 -1.35 0.02 -19.25
C THR A 81 -2.06 -0.97 -20.16
N PRO A 82 -1.41 -2.06 -20.63
CA PRO A 82 -2.12 -3.07 -21.40
C PRO A 82 -3.22 -3.61 -20.48
N ASN A 83 -4.46 -3.37 -20.89
CA ASN A 83 -5.67 -3.81 -20.21
C ASN A 83 -5.57 -5.34 -20.03
N LYS A 84 -4.98 -5.79 -18.91
CA LYS A 84 -5.09 -7.17 -18.48
C LYS A 84 -6.54 -7.32 -18.04
N LYS A 85 -7.41 -7.58 -19.01
CA LYS A 85 -8.73 -8.17 -18.80
C LYS A 85 -8.48 -9.50 -18.12
N TYR A 86 -8.32 -9.51 -16.80
CA TYR A 86 -8.45 -10.74 -16.04
C TYR A 86 -9.88 -11.21 -16.30
N PRO A 87 -10.09 -12.38 -16.94
CA PRO A 87 -11.43 -12.89 -17.12
C PRO A 87 -12.02 -13.03 -15.72
N ARG A 88 -13.11 -12.31 -15.44
CA ARG A 88 -13.92 -12.53 -14.25
C ARG A 88 -14.33 -14.00 -14.31
N LYS A 89 -13.70 -14.86 -13.51
CA LYS A 89 -14.16 -16.24 -13.36
C LYS A 89 -15.55 -16.13 -12.74
N GLU A 90 -16.58 -16.32 -13.56
CA GLU A 90 -17.93 -16.53 -13.06
C GLU A 90 -17.86 -17.78 -12.17
N ILE A 91 -18.04 -17.58 -10.86
CA ILE A 91 -18.22 -18.67 -9.92
C ILE A 91 -19.59 -19.26 -10.28
N LYS A 92 -19.60 -20.27 -11.15
CA LYS A 92 -20.79 -21.10 -11.36
C LYS A 92 -20.99 -21.90 -10.08
N ASP A 93 -21.97 -21.51 -9.29
CA ASP A 93 -22.52 -22.32 -8.21
C ASP A 93 -23.11 -23.61 -8.82
N GLU A 94 -22.27 -24.63 -9.02
CA GLU A 94 -22.73 -26.01 -9.20
C GLU A 94 -23.25 -26.51 -7.85
N LYS A 95 -24.44 -26.06 -7.46
CA LYS A 95 -25.29 -26.87 -6.59
C LYS A 95 -25.76 -28.06 -7.44
N SER A 96 -24.93 -29.10 -7.48
CA SER A 96 -25.34 -30.42 -7.93
C SER A 96 -26.54 -30.81 -7.07
N LYS A 97 -27.73 -30.79 -7.68
CA LYS A 97 -28.94 -31.32 -7.08
C LYS A 97 -28.69 -32.80 -6.80
N SER A 98 -28.66 -33.13 -5.53
CA SER A 98 -28.91 -34.46 -5.01
C SER A 98 -30.16 -35.04 -5.68
N LYS A 99 -30.03 -36.27 -6.18
CA LYS A 99 -31.14 -37.15 -6.51
C LYS A 99 -30.78 -38.56 -6.09
#